data_AF-A0A8T5UBZ7-F1
#
_entry.id   AF-A0A8T5UBZ7-F1
#
_cell.length_a   1.000
_cell.length_b   1.000
_cell.length_c   1.000
_cell.angle_alpha   90.00
_cell.angle_beta   90.00
_cell.angle_gamma   90.00
#
_symmetry.space_group_name_H-M   'P 1'
#
loop_
_entity.id
_entity.type
_entity.pdbx_description
1 polymer ?
#
loop_
_entity_poly.entity_id
_entity_poly.type
_entity_poly.pdbx_seq_one_letter_code
_entity_poly.pdbx_strand_id
1 'polypeptide(L)'
;MSEKLKEFLKKIHDPKNNLPIYATIIVRPGKKIVDLKIKKEEANILRVIAHEEKTAGWFIHSFHIPIKNIGLAPDAKNKEILSNLSNPIKIPNKTTKLFVEDILRKYINILPDKKKHYFMTERYKKKKEMQTGVKLKGF
;
A
#
# COMPACT_ATOMS: atom_id res chain seq x y z
N MET A 1 4.43 12.11 9.05
CA MET A 1 3.72 11.83 7.78
C MET A 1 3.41 13.16 7.11
N SER A 2 3.93 13.39 5.91
CA SER A 2 3.80 14.67 5.18
C SER A 2 2.33 15.05 4.95
N GLU A 3 2.01 16.34 5.06
CA GLU A 3 0.65 16.87 4.86
C GLU A 3 0.09 16.52 3.47
N LYS A 4 0.91 16.64 2.42
CA LYS A 4 0.56 16.28 1.05
C LYS A 4 0.12 14.82 0.90
N LEU A 5 0.81 13.88 1.57
CA LEU A 5 0.44 12.46 1.55
C LEU A 5 -0.88 12.22 2.29
N LYS A 6 -1.09 12.88 3.43
CA LYS A 6 -2.35 12.78 4.16
C LYS A 6 -3.52 13.31 3.33
N GLU A 7 -3.35 14.45 2.68
CA GLU A 7 -4.37 15.03 1.79
C GLU A 7 -4.67 14.11 0.61
N PHE A 8 -3.65 13.53 -0.03
CA PHE A 8 -3.83 12.58 -1.11
C PHE A 8 -4.63 11.35 -0.65
N LEU A 9 -4.20 10.71 0.45
CA LEU A 9 -4.90 9.55 1.00
C LEU A 9 -6.33 9.87 1.40
N LYS A 10 -6.57 11.08 1.93
CA LYS A 10 -7.93 11.55 2.25
C LYS A 10 -8.75 11.70 0.97
N LYS A 11 -8.22 12.35 -0.07
CA LYS A 11 -8.94 12.57 -1.34
C LYS A 11 -9.33 11.26 -2.04
N ILE A 12 -8.44 10.26 -2.10
CA ILE A 12 -8.72 9.00 -2.82
C ILE A 12 -9.70 8.08 -2.06
N HIS A 13 -9.81 8.23 -0.74
CA HIS A 13 -10.72 7.44 0.11
C HIS A 13 -11.94 8.25 0.54
N ASP A 14 -12.09 9.49 0.06
CA ASP A 14 -13.23 10.32 0.40
C ASP A 14 -14.46 9.84 -0.37
N PRO A 15 -15.55 9.44 0.31
CA PRO A 15 -16.74 8.91 -0.35
C PRO A 15 -17.51 9.98 -1.14
N LYS A 16 -17.22 11.28 -0.95
CA LYS A 16 -17.84 12.37 -1.71
C LYS A 16 -17.19 12.58 -3.08
N ASN A 17 -16.00 12.03 -3.29
CA ASN A 17 -15.36 12.05 -4.59
C ASN A 17 -15.89 10.86 -5.40
N ASN A 18 -16.34 11.09 -6.64
CA ASN A 18 -16.75 10.05 -7.61
C ASN A 18 -15.56 9.21 -8.12
N LEU A 19 -14.60 8.94 -7.25
CA LEU A 19 -13.42 8.12 -7.53
C LEU A 19 -13.73 6.65 -7.27
N PRO A 20 -13.10 5.73 -8.00
CA PRO A 20 -13.14 4.31 -7.67
C PRO A 20 -12.66 4.09 -6.24
N ILE A 21 -13.22 3.11 -5.54
CA ILE A 21 -12.68 2.72 -4.24
C ILE A 21 -11.39 1.95 -4.44
N TYR A 22 -10.32 2.37 -3.75
CA TYR A 22 -8.98 1.83 -3.92
C TYR A 22 -8.54 0.95 -2.74
N ALA A 23 -8.04 -0.24 -3.04
CA ALA A 23 -7.22 -1.02 -2.12
C ALA A 23 -5.81 -0.41 -2.05
N THR A 24 -5.41 0.06 -0.88
CA THR A 24 -4.11 0.71 -0.64
C THR A 24 -3.14 -0.30 -0.04
N ILE A 25 -2.05 -0.60 -0.75
CA ILE A 25 -0.99 -1.50 -0.30
C ILE A 25 0.25 -0.67 0.03
N ILE A 26 0.60 -0.59 1.32
CA ILE A 26 1.75 0.16 1.81
C ILE A 26 2.99 -0.73 1.79
N VAL A 27 4.02 -0.27 1.09
CA VAL A 27 5.29 -1.00 0.93
C VAL A 27 6.27 -0.60 2.02
N ARG A 28 6.49 0.70 2.20
CA ARG A 28 7.47 1.23 3.16
C ARG A 28 6.90 2.49 3.83
N PRO A 29 6.94 2.57 5.17
CA PRO A 29 6.60 3.81 5.86
C PRO A 29 7.73 4.82 5.65
N GLY A 30 7.41 6.00 5.10
CA GLY A 30 8.32 7.14 5.11
C GLY A 30 8.21 7.91 6.43
N LYS A 31 9.33 8.25 7.06
CA LYS A 31 9.34 9.05 8.29
C LYS A 31 9.17 10.53 7.98
N LYS A 32 10.09 11.08 7.17
CA LYS A 32 10.13 12.48 6.76
C LYS A 32 10.07 12.57 5.23
N ILE A 33 8.85 12.55 4.70
CA ILE A 33 8.61 12.65 3.26
C ILE A 33 8.69 14.12 2.86
N VAL A 34 9.63 14.46 1.99
CA VAL A 34 9.85 15.82 1.48
C VAL A 34 9.02 16.06 0.23
N ASP A 35 9.00 15.08 -0.67
CA ASP A 35 8.29 15.19 -1.93
C ASP A 35 7.60 13.86 -2.31
N LEU A 36 6.62 13.96 -3.20
CA LEU A 36 5.78 12.84 -3.60
C LEU A 36 5.41 12.92 -5.08
N LYS A 37 5.60 11.80 -5.78
CA LYS A 37 5.26 11.63 -7.18
C LYS A 37 4.21 10.54 -7.32
N ILE A 38 3.09 10.88 -7.96
CA ILE A 38 2.01 9.94 -8.27
C ILE A 38 2.15 9.57 -9.74
N LYS A 39 2.34 8.28 -10.02
CA LYS A 39 2.29 7.74 -11.37
C LYS A 39 0.99 6.98 -11.55
N LYS A 40 0.26 7.30 -12.61
CA LYS A 40 -0.89 6.51 -13.05
C LYS A 40 -0.38 5.44 -14.00
N GLU A 41 -0.53 4.19 -13.58
CA GLU A 41 -0.23 3.00 -14.36
C GLU A 41 -1.51 2.55 -15.10
N GLU A 42 -1.41 1.50 -15.89
CA GLU A 42 -2.54 0.91 -16.59
C GLU A 42 -3.66 0.46 -15.63
N ALA A 43 -4.88 0.33 -16.15
CA ALA A 43 -6.07 -0.01 -15.39
C ALA A 43 -6.40 0.95 -14.21
N ASN A 44 -5.96 2.22 -14.27
CA ASN A 44 -6.14 3.21 -13.20
C ASN A 44 -5.46 2.85 -11.87
N ILE A 45 -4.42 2.01 -11.90
CA ILE A 45 -3.60 1.74 -10.73
C ILE A 45 -2.72 2.97 -10.46
N LEU A 46 -2.65 3.42 -9.20
CA LEU A 46 -1.80 4.55 -8.80
C LEU A 46 -0.59 4.04 -8.03
N ARG A 47 0.59 4.44 -8.48
CA ARG A 47 1.87 4.19 -7.81
C ARG A 47 2.35 5.47 -7.15
N VAL A 48 2.49 5.43 -5.83
CA VAL A 48 2.98 6.56 -5.04
C VAL A 48 4.45 6.35 -4.71
N ILE A 49 5.27 7.27 -5.21
CA ILE A 49 6.71 7.31 -4.97
C ILE A 49 6.98 8.50 -4.04
N ALA A 50 7.65 8.26 -2.92
CA ALA A 50 7.99 9.29 -1.95
C ALA A 50 9.50 9.51 -1.92
N HIS A 51 9.90 10.74 -1.63
CA HIS A 51 11.29 11.12 -1.37
C HIS A 51 11.48 11.41 0.12
N GLU A 52 12.48 10.79 0.76
CA GLU A 52 12.77 10.96 2.19
C GLU A 52 13.94 11.93 2.41
N GLU A 53 13.83 12.81 3.41
CA GLU A 53 14.85 13.83 3.71
C GLU A 53 16.22 13.23 4.06
N LYS A 54 16.22 12.18 4.89
CA LYS A 54 17.44 11.58 5.45
C LYS A 54 18.06 10.51 4.56
N THR A 55 17.33 9.98 3.59
CA THR A 55 17.84 8.96 2.66
C THR A 55 17.72 9.54 1.26
N ALA A 56 18.84 9.90 0.65
CA ALA A 56 18.88 10.42 -0.71
C ALA A 56 18.36 9.34 -1.68
N GLY A 57 17.06 9.37 -1.99
CA GLY A 57 16.45 8.35 -2.82
C GLY A 57 14.94 8.39 -2.86
N TRP A 58 14.42 8.31 -4.09
CA TRP A 58 13.02 8.01 -4.35
C TRP A 58 12.74 6.56 -4.02
N PHE A 59 11.66 6.30 -3.28
CA PHE A 59 11.22 4.95 -2.97
C PHE A 59 9.72 4.80 -3.17
N ILE A 60 9.30 3.57 -3.48
CA ILE A 60 7.88 3.25 -3.59
C ILE A 60 7.29 3.22 -2.19
N HIS A 61 6.33 4.10 -1.94
CA HIS A 61 5.63 4.20 -0.66
C HIS A 61 4.43 3.27 -0.64
N SER A 62 3.53 3.41 -1.61
CA SER A 62 2.28 2.65 -1.69
C SER A 62 1.79 2.46 -3.12
N PHE A 63 0.99 1.40 -3.30
CA PHE A 63 0.21 1.15 -4.50
C PHE A 63 -1.27 1.28 -4.17
N HIS A 64 -2.06 1.82 -5.10
CA HIS A 64 -3.49 1.95 -4.97
C HIS A 64 -4.16 1.28 -6.17
N ILE A 65 -4.88 0.20 -5.90
CA ILE A 65 -5.50 -0.64 -6.93
C ILE A 65 -7.01 -0.50 -6.79
N PRO A 66 -7.76 -0.14 -7.85
CA PRO A 66 -9.22 -0.11 -7.80
C PRO A 66 -9.80 -1.47 -7.40
N ILE A 67 -10.70 -1.51 -6.42
CA ILE A 67 -11.34 -2.76 -5.97
C ILE A 67 -12.14 -3.42 -7.10
N LYS A 68 -12.74 -2.60 -7.98
CA LYS A 68 -13.41 -3.06 -9.19
C LYS A 68 -12.52 -3.92 -10.09
N ASN A 69 -11.22 -3.59 -10.19
CA ASN A 69 -10.29 -4.37 -11.01
C ASN A 69 -9.94 -5.73 -10.38
N ILE A 70 -10.04 -5.83 -9.06
CA ILE A 70 -9.83 -7.06 -8.29
C ILE A 70 -11.02 -8.02 -8.48
N GLY A 71 -12.10 -7.56 -9.14
CA GLY A 71 -13.32 -8.33 -9.37
C GLY A 71 -14.25 -8.36 -8.16
N LEU A 72 -14.10 -7.40 -7.24
CA LEU A 72 -14.89 -7.32 -6.02
C LEU A 72 -15.80 -6.09 -6.02
N ALA A 73 -16.88 -6.18 -5.24
CA ALA A 73 -17.78 -5.07 -5.01
C ALA A 73 -17.10 -3.94 -4.21
N PRO A 74 -17.49 -2.67 -4.39
CA PRO A 74 -16.89 -1.52 -3.68
C PRO A 74 -16.97 -1.63 -2.15
N ASP A 75 -17.98 -2.33 -1.63
CA ASP A 75 -18.21 -2.57 -0.20
C ASP A 75 -17.49 -3.81 0.35
N ALA A 76 -16.74 -4.54 -0.49
CA ALA A 76 -16.06 -5.77 -0.13
C ALA A 76 -15.21 -5.64 1.15
N LYS A 77 -15.22 -6.71 1.95
CA LYS A 77 -14.50 -6.74 3.23
C LYS A 77 -13.01 -6.89 2.99
N ASN A 78 -12.19 -6.38 3.92
CA ASN A 78 -10.73 -6.51 3.86
C ASN A 78 -10.26 -7.95 3.67
N LYS A 79 -10.97 -8.94 4.25
CA LYS A 79 -10.64 -10.36 4.12
C LYS A 79 -10.78 -10.87 2.69
N GLU A 80 -11.81 -10.43 1.97
CA GLU A 80 -12.07 -10.83 0.58
C GLU A 80 -11.04 -10.20 -0.35
N ILE A 81 -10.79 -8.90 -0.17
CA ILE A 81 -9.77 -8.16 -0.93
C ILE A 81 -8.40 -8.79 -0.69
N LEU A 82 -8.06 -9.12 0.56
CA LEU A 82 -6.82 -9.82 0.89
C LEU A 82 -6.75 -11.18 0.19
N SER A 83 -7.83 -11.96 0.14
CA SER A 83 -7.82 -13.26 -0.52
C SER A 83 -7.44 -13.15 -2.01
N ASN A 84 -7.96 -12.14 -2.70
CA ASN A 84 -7.63 -11.89 -4.11
C ASN A 84 -6.25 -11.26 -4.30
N LEU A 85 -5.80 -10.41 -3.37
CA LEU A 85 -4.46 -9.81 -3.40
C LEU A 85 -3.36 -10.85 -3.08
N SER A 86 -3.63 -11.82 -2.21
CA SER A 86 -2.71 -12.91 -1.89
C SER A 86 -2.74 -14.04 -2.93
N ASN A 87 -3.84 -14.18 -3.67
CA ASN A 87 -3.97 -15.13 -4.78
C ASN A 87 -4.44 -14.41 -6.06
N PRO A 88 -3.50 -13.83 -6.83
CA PRO A 88 -3.82 -13.01 -7.99
C PRO A 88 -4.47 -13.79 -9.15
N ILE A 89 -4.49 -15.12 -9.12
CA ILE A 89 -5.20 -15.96 -10.10
C ILE A 89 -6.70 -15.64 -10.10
N LYS A 90 -7.26 -15.23 -8.95
CA LYS A 90 -8.68 -14.85 -8.80
C LYS A 90 -9.03 -13.49 -9.41
N ILE A 91 -8.03 -12.69 -9.77
CA ILE A 91 -8.24 -11.34 -10.31
C ILE A 91 -8.62 -11.45 -11.79
N PRO A 92 -9.82 -10.99 -12.20
CA PRO A 92 -10.27 -11.12 -13.59
C PRO A 92 -9.51 -10.18 -14.54
N ASN A 93 -9.06 -9.02 -14.04
CA ASN A 93 -8.32 -8.05 -14.84
C ASN A 93 -6.86 -8.49 -15.03
N LYS A 94 -6.47 -8.85 -16.26
CA LYS A 94 -5.12 -9.34 -16.60
C LYS A 94 -4.00 -8.38 -16.18
N THR A 95 -4.16 -7.08 -16.45
CA THR A 95 -3.17 -6.05 -16.09
C THR A 95 -3.00 -5.95 -14.58
N THR A 96 -4.10 -5.96 -13.84
CA THR A 96 -4.07 -5.88 -12.37
C THR A 96 -3.51 -7.16 -11.77
N LYS A 97 -3.83 -8.32 -12.33
CA LYS A 97 -3.25 -9.60 -11.96
C LYS A 97 -1.72 -9.57 -12.06
N LEU A 98 -1.18 -9.21 -13.23
CA LEU A 98 0.27 -9.10 -13.45
C LEU A 98 0.92 -8.11 -12.47
N PHE A 99 0.24 -6.99 -12.20
CA PHE A 99 0.74 -5.99 -11.26
C PHE A 99 0.80 -6.52 -9.82
N VAL A 100 -0.23 -7.24 -9.37
CA VAL A 100 -0.26 -7.86 -8.03
C VAL A 100 0.78 -8.99 -7.93
N GLU A 101 0.96 -9.80 -8.97
CA GLU A 101 2.02 -10.82 -9.05
C GLU A 101 3.42 -10.19 -8.92
N ASP A 102 3.68 -9.07 -9.60
CA ASP A 102 4.93 -8.32 -9.47
C ASP A 102 5.14 -7.77 -8.05
N ILE A 103 4.07 -7.26 -7.41
CA ILE A 103 4.12 -6.82 -6.01
C ILE A 103 4.47 -7.98 -5.08
N LEU A 104 3.80 -9.13 -5.19
CA LEU A 104 4.08 -10.30 -4.37
C LEU A 104 5.51 -10.81 -4.59
N ARG A 105 5.97 -10.86 -5.85
CA ARG A 105 7.34 -11.26 -6.17
C ARG A 105 8.38 -10.33 -5.53
N LYS A 106 8.13 -9.02 -5.52
CA LYS A 106 9.08 -8.01 -4.99
C LYS A 106 9.00 -7.81 -3.47
N TYR A 107 7.82 -7.99 -2.88
CA TYR A 107 7.54 -7.62 -1.49
C TYR A 107 7.00 -8.78 -0.63
N ILE A 108 7.06 -10.01 -1.16
CA ILE A 108 6.75 -11.29 -0.53
C ILE A 108 5.25 -11.46 -0.33
N ASN A 109 4.71 -10.93 0.76
CA ASN A 109 3.32 -11.12 1.16
C ASN A 109 2.63 -9.78 1.39
N ILE A 110 1.32 -9.78 1.17
CA ILE A 110 0.42 -8.68 1.55
C ILE A 110 -0.33 -9.10 2.81
N LEU A 111 -0.36 -8.21 3.80
CA LEU A 111 -1.01 -8.39 5.09
C LEU A 111 -2.12 -7.35 5.27
N PRO A 112 -3.19 -7.68 6.00
CA PRO A 112 -4.25 -6.72 6.29
C PRO A 112 -3.77 -5.65 7.28
N ASP A 113 -4.21 -4.42 7.07
CA ASP A 113 -4.06 -3.34 8.04
C ASP A 113 -5.35 -3.16 8.87
N LYS A 114 -5.28 -2.37 9.95
CA LYS A 114 -6.45 -2.09 10.81
C LYS A 114 -7.48 -1.21 10.11
N LYS A 115 -7.07 -0.44 9.09
CA LYS A 115 -7.96 0.45 8.33
C LYS A 115 -8.67 -0.27 7.17
N LYS A 116 -9.90 0.14 6.88
CA LYS A 116 -10.70 -0.39 5.76
C LYS A 116 -9.98 -0.12 4.43
N HIS A 117 -9.81 -1.15 3.61
CA HIS A 117 -9.12 -1.12 2.32
C HIS A 117 -7.63 -0.76 2.37
N TYR A 118 -7.01 -0.84 3.56
CA TYR A 118 -5.56 -0.72 3.72
C TYR A 118 -4.92 -2.08 3.96
N PHE A 119 -3.77 -2.25 3.34
CA PHE A 119 -2.92 -3.43 3.39
C PHE A 119 -1.47 -2.99 3.49
N MET A 120 -0.61 -3.85 3.99
CA MET A 120 0.83 -3.61 4.11
C MET A 120 1.61 -4.81 3.61
N THR A 121 2.75 -4.59 2.97
CA THR A 121 3.62 -5.71 2.57
C THR A 121 4.42 -6.23 3.76
N GLU A 122 4.91 -7.47 3.72
CA GLU A 122 5.75 -8.01 4.80
C GLU A 122 7.06 -7.21 4.98
N ARG A 123 7.57 -6.63 3.90
CA ARG A 123 8.73 -5.73 3.92
C ARG A 123 8.48 -4.46 4.76
N TYR A 124 7.22 -4.08 4.99
CA TYR A 124 6.82 -3.04 5.92
C TYR A 124 7.20 -3.39 7.38
N LYS A 125 7.02 -4.66 7.79
CA LYS A 125 7.29 -5.11 9.17
C LYS A 125 8.78 -5.21 9.48
N LYS A 126 9.63 -5.62 8.54
CA LYS A 126 11.08 -5.78 8.79
C LYS A 126 11.79 -4.51 9.29
N LYS A 127 11.20 -3.31 9.10
CA LYS A 127 11.76 -2.04 9.61
C LYS A 127 11.16 -1.55 10.93
N LYS A 128 10.15 -2.23 11.47
CA LYS A 128 9.56 -1.88 12.78
C LYS A 128 10.46 -2.48 13.88
N GLU A 129 11.60 -1.81 14.09
CA GLU A 129 12.50 -1.94 15.23
C GLU A 129 12.89 -3.38 15.61
N MET A 130 14.03 -3.86 15.11
CA MET A 130 14.92 -4.59 16.03
C MET A 130 15.30 -3.58 17.12
N GLN A 131 14.57 -3.58 18.24
CA GLN A 131 15.08 -3.02 19.48
C GLN A 131 16.23 -3.94 19.92
N THR A 132 17.41 -3.74 19.37
CA THR A 132 18.67 -4.13 20.04
C THR A 132 18.86 -3.17 21.20
N GLY A 133 18.03 -3.36 22.22
CA GLY A 133 18.12 -2.73 23.52
C GLY A 133 17.84 -3.83 24.51
N VAL A 134 18.86 -4.64 24.81
CA VAL A 134 18.86 -5.47 26.01
C VAL A 134 18.59 -4.51 27.17
N LYS A 135 17.38 -4.54 27.72
CA LYS A 135 17.13 -3.95 29.03
C LYS A 135 17.96 -4.77 29.99
N LEU A 136 19.13 -4.26 30.37
CA LEU A 136 19.83 -4.75 31.56
C LEU A 136 18.83 -4.61 32.71
N LYS A 137 18.34 -5.75 33.20
CA LYS A 137 17.64 -5.83 34.49
C LYS A 137 18.62 -5.27 35.51
N GLY A 138 18.29 -4.12 36.09
CA GLY A 138 18.96 -3.63 37.30
C GLY A 138 18.82 -4.67 38.40
N PHE A 139 19.96 -5.03 38.99
CA PHE A 139 20.06 -5.72 40.26
C PHE A 139 19.76 -4.76 41.40
#